data_AF-A0A2P2CKH9-F1
#
_entry.id   AF-A0A2P2CKH9-F1
#
_cell.length_a   1.000
_cell.length_b   1.000
_cell.length_c   1.000
_cell.angle_alpha   90.00
_cell.angle_beta   90.00
_cell.angle_gamma   90.00
#
_symmetry.space_group_name_H-M   'P 1'
#
loop_
_entity.id
_entity.type
_entity.pdbx_description
1 polymer ?
#
loop_
_entity_poly.entity_id
_entity_poly.type
_entity_poly.pdbx_seq_one_letter_code
_entity_poly.pdbx_strand_id
1 'polypeptide(L)'
;MTVLPLDGFRIGVTAARKAEEQVALLERRGASVEWAAALSLEPNHVDLDELLTATKEVLTGPVDFFLATTGVGMRTWLDAAREAGLYDDLVATLGSAEILARGPKSVGVLRRHGLRELWAPESECFEDVLAHLRGRDLTGRRIVVQEHGQSLSMAAHALRRQGASVVTVPIYRVASADDPEPMFHLIDRIADRELDAVTFTSAPAVGALMEAAFSVGRRDDIISAFQSDVVASCVGPVTAAAFEMWGVPTIFPERSRLAGMVKQLETELPTRRDGVDVRLADGRTLIVHGDSLILDGVPVDLSPAPASVLMALLVNPGFVVSRRALLAALPSGQAGSEHAVEMAVARLRAAIGTKAVLTVVKRGYRLAVTVEA
;
A
#
# COMPACT_ATOMS: atom_id res chain seq x y z
N MET A 1 33.39 -0.57 18.26
CA MET A 1 32.02 -0.01 18.35
C MET A 1 31.13 -0.94 17.57
N THR A 2 30.07 -1.47 18.18
CA THR A 2 29.10 -2.34 17.49
C THR A 2 28.29 -1.45 16.54
N VAL A 3 28.36 -1.71 15.23
CA VAL A 3 27.52 -1.02 14.23
C VAL A 3 26.07 -1.36 14.55
N LEU A 4 25.23 -0.33 14.67
CA LEU A 4 23.80 -0.51 14.94
C LEU A 4 23.08 -0.89 13.63
N PRO A 5 21.98 -1.68 13.68
CA PRO A 5 21.39 -2.29 12.49
C PRO A 5 20.83 -1.29 11.47
N LEU A 6 20.52 -0.07 11.89
CA LEU A 6 20.04 1.01 11.01
C LEU A 6 21.03 2.18 10.93
N ASP A 7 22.31 1.95 11.25
CA ASP A 7 23.34 2.98 11.19
C ASP A 7 23.53 3.53 9.76
N GLY A 8 23.44 4.85 9.62
CA GLY A 8 23.54 5.55 8.34
C GLY A 8 22.29 5.51 7.46
N PHE A 9 21.18 4.94 7.94
CA PHE A 9 19.88 5.01 7.23
C PHE A 9 19.07 6.22 7.67
N ARG A 10 18.32 6.79 6.73
CA ARG A 10 17.46 7.96 6.89
C ARG A 10 16.00 7.58 6.69
N ILE A 11 15.18 7.77 7.71
CA ILE A 11 13.82 7.24 7.74
C ILE A 11 12.81 8.35 8.03
N GLY A 12 11.85 8.52 7.12
CA GLY A 12 10.68 9.36 7.29
C GLY A 12 9.63 8.73 8.21
N VAL A 13 9.06 9.50 9.12
CA VAL A 13 7.98 9.08 10.01
C VAL A 13 6.75 9.96 9.79
N THR A 14 5.63 9.35 9.41
CA THR A 14 4.35 10.06 9.14
C THR A 14 3.35 10.01 10.28
N ALA A 15 3.66 9.26 11.35
CA ALA A 15 2.75 9.04 12.45
C ALA A 15 2.46 10.35 13.21
N ALA A 16 1.18 10.62 13.44
CA ALA A 16 0.77 11.69 14.36
C ALA A 16 0.81 11.20 15.82
N ARG A 17 0.14 10.08 16.09
CA ARG A 17 0.08 9.47 17.43
C ARG A 17 1.24 8.51 17.64
N LYS A 18 1.81 8.50 18.85
CA LYS A 18 2.98 7.67 19.23
C LYS A 18 4.21 7.91 18.35
N ALA A 19 4.31 9.09 17.73
CA ALA A 19 5.45 9.47 16.91
C ALA A 19 6.76 9.37 17.69
N GLU A 20 6.80 9.94 18.90
CA GLU A 20 7.96 9.88 19.80
C GLU A 20 8.40 8.44 20.11
N GLU A 21 7.45 7.52 20.34
CA GLU A 21 7.74 6.11 20.57
C GLU A 21 8.41 5.47 19.35
N GLN A 22 7.90 5.79 18.15
CA GLN A 22 8.40 5.27 16.89
C GLN A 22 9.78 5.86 16.53
N VAL A 23 9.95 7.17 16.64
CA VAL A 23 11.21 7.90 16.43
C VAL A 23 12.28 7.30 17.34
N ALA A 24 12.00 7.21 18.65
CA ALA A 24 12.96 6.68 19.61
C ALA A 24 13.29 5.19 19.36
N LEU A 25 12.36 4.39 18.84
CA LEU A 25 12.64 3.01 18.44
C LEU A 25 13.64 2.93 17.28
N LEU A 26 13.51 3.80 16.29
CA LEU A 26 14.39 3.87 15.11
C LEU A 26 15.77 4.44 15.45
N GLU A 27 15.83 5.53 16.22
CA GLU A 27 17.10 6.17 16.63
C GLU A 27 17.94 5.26 17.52
N ARG A 28 17.32 4.48 18.43
CA ARG A 28 18.02 3.45 19.23
C ARG A 28 18.72 2.39 18.38
N ARG A 29 18.38 2.28 17.10
CA ARG A 29 18.96 1.36 16.12
C ARG A 29 19.93 2.06 15.16
N GLY A 30 20.21 3.34 15.35
CA GLY A 30 21.18 4.11 14.57
C GLY A 30 20.60 4.89 13.39
N ALA A 31 19.29 4.84 13.16
CA ALA A 31 18.67 5.59 12.07
C ALA A 31 18.65 7.10 12.37
N SER A 32 18.87 7.91 11.34
CA SER A 32 18.47 9.32 11.33
C SER A 32 17.00 9.42 10.95
N VAL A 33 16.20 10.14 11.75
CA VAL A 33 14.75 10.20 11.57
C VAL A 33 14.32 11.61 11.20
N GLU A 34 13.46 11.70 10.20
CA GLU A 34 12.75 12.93 9.84
C GLU A 34 11.26 12.71 10.10
N TRP A 35 10.68 13.54 10.95
CA TRP A 35 9.29 13.40 11.37
C TRP A 35 8.43 14.51 10.79
N ALA A 36 7.38 14.12 10.08
CA ALA A 36 6.33 15.01 9.61
C ALA A 36 4.97 14.33 9.83
N ALA A 37 4.18 14.83 10.78
CA ALA A 37 2.86 14.27 11.02
C ALA A 37 2.00 14.41 9.75
N ALA A 38 1.43 13.30 9.26
CA ALA A 38 0.54 13.36 8.11
C ALA A 38 -0.89 13.80 8.46
N LEU A 39 -1.24 13.72 9.74
CA LEU A 39 -2.59 13.89 10.24
C LEU A 39 -2.54 14.78 11.49
N SER A 40 -3.57 15.59 11.71
CA SER A 40 -3.72 16.36 12.94
C SER A 40 -3.87 15.44 14.15
N LEU A 41 -3.39 15.92 15.30
CA LEU A 41 -3.57 15.28 16.59
C LEU A 41 -4.94 15.60 17.21
N GLU A 42 -5.64 16.60 16.69
CA GLU A 42 -6.96 16.97 17.17
C GLU A 42 -7.97 15.84 16.93
N PRO A 43 -8.97 15.67 17.82
CA PRO A 43 -10.08 14.75 17.58
C PRO A 43 -10.71 15.04 16.21
N ASN A 44 -11.03 14.00 15.43
CA ASN A 44 -11.62 14.22 14.11
C ASN A 44 -12.87 15.10 14.23
N HIS A 45 -12.86 16.24 13.55
CA HIS A 45 -14.01 17.13 13.48
C HIS A 45 -14.93 16.70 12.34
N VAL A 46 -16.23 16.86 12.56
CA VAL A 46 -17.25 16.74 11.53
C VAL A 46 -17.25 18.08 10.81
N ASP A 47 -16.86 18.12 9.54
CA ASP A 47 -17.11 19.30 8.72
C ASP A 47 -18.60 19.32 8.40
N LEU A 48 -19.34 20.16 9.13
CA LEU A 48 -20.79 20.22 9.04
C LEU A 48 -21.24 20.72 7.65
N ASP A 49 -20.52 21.65 7.04
CA ASP A 49 -20.88 22.20 5.74
C ASP A 49 -20.68 21.16 4.63
N GLU A 50 -19.58 20.40 4.69
CA GLU A 50 -19.33 19.28 3.78
C GLU A 50 -20.37 18.16 3.97
N LEU A 51 -20.66 17.78 5.22
CA LEU A 51 -21.66 16.78 5.54
C LEU A 51 -23.05 17.17 5.02
N LEU A 52 -23.47 18.43 5.22
CA LEU A 52 -24.75 18.93 4.72
C LEU A 52 -24.78 19.06 3.20
N THR A 53 -23.65 19.40 2.56
CA THR A 53 -23.53 19.41 1.11
C THR A 53 -23.69 18.01 0.52
N ALA A 54 -22.99 17.02 1.09
CA ALA A 54 -23.15 15.62 0.70
C ALA A 54 -24.58 15.10 0.98
N THR A 55 -25.20 15.54 2.08
CA THR A 55 -26.60 15.22 2.39
C THR A 55 -27.55 15.74 1.31
N LYS A 56 -27.40 16.99 0.89
CA LYS A 56 -28.19 17.57 -0.19
C LYS A 56 -27.97 16.82 -1.51
N GLU A 57 -26.74 16.40 -1.79
CA GLU A 57 -26.43 15.56 -2.95
C GLU A 57 -27.13 14.19 -2.87
N VAL A 58 -27.19 13.55 -1.70
CA VAL A 58 -27.97 12.31 -1.52
C VAL A 58 -29.44 12.54 -1.88
N LEU A 59 -30.00 13.69 -1.54
CA LEU A 59 -31.40 14.05 -1.77
C LEU A 59 -31.73 14.43 -3.22
N THR A 60 -30.76 14.54 -4.13
CA THR A 60 -31.03 14.94 -5.53
C THR A 60 -31.72 13.85 -6.36
N GLY A 61 -31.79 12.61 -5.87
CA GLY A 61 -32.42 11.51 -6.60
C GLY A 61 -32.53 10.21 -5.80
N PRO A 62 -33.20 9.20 -6.37
CA PRO A 62 -33.39 7.91 -5.70
C PRO A 62 -32.06 7.17 -5.50
N VAL A 63 -31.94 6.47 -4.37
CA VAL A 63 -30.75 5.70 -4.01
C VAL A 63 -31.04 4.21 -4.19
N ASP A 64 -30.24 3.52 -5.01
CA ASP A 64 -30.38 2.07 -5.21
C ASP A 64 -29.80 1.29 -4.01
N PHE A 65 -28.60 1.68 -3.57
CA PHE A 65 -27.90 1.03 -2.47
C PHE A 65 -27.40 2.04 -1.45
N PHE A 66 -27.56 1.72 -0.18
CA PHE A 66 -26.97 2.48 0.92
C PHE A 66 -26.04 1.61 1.76
N LEU A 67 -24.76 1.99 1.83
CA LEU A 67 -23.73 1.28 2.60
C LEU A 67 -23.47 2.03 3.92
N ALA A 68 -23.99 1.48 5.02
CA ALA A 68 -23.81 2.02 6.37
C ALA A 68 -22.62 1.38 7.09
N THR A 69 -21.62 2.19 7.45
CA THR A 69 -20.33 1.71 7.96
C THR A 69 -20.24 1.71 9.48
N THR A 70 -20.63 2.79 10.15
CA THR A 70 -20.47 2.90 11.61
C THR A 70 -21.68 3.54 12.29
N GLY A 71 -22.01 3.04 13.48
CA GLY A 71 -23.11 3.60 14.27
C GLY A 71 -22.84 5.03 14.76
N VAL A 72 -21.60 5.36 15.13
CA VAL A 72 -21.26 6.74 15.52
C VAL A 72 -21.53 7.67 14.34
N GLY A 73 -20.99 7.33 13.16
CA GLY A 73 -21.18 8.22 12.04
C GLY A 73 -22.63 8.30 11.56
N MET A 74 -23.41 7.22 11.70
CA MET A 74 -24.81 7.25 11.30
C MET A 74 -25.60 8.19 12.22
N ARG A 75 -25.32 8.17 13.53
CA ARG A 75 -25.94 9.11 14.48
C ARG A 75 -25.55 10.55 14.15
N THR A 76 -24.26 10.82 14.01
CA THR A 76 -23.75 12.15 13.66
C THR A 76 -24.41 12.70 12.40
N TRP A 77 -24.55 11.86 11.35
CA TRP A 77 -25.20 12.28 10.11
C TRP A 77 -26.69 12.60 10.30
N LEU A 78 -27.43 11.71 10.95
CA LEU A 78 -28.86 11.89 11.18
C LEU A 78 -29.17 13.06 12.12
N ASP A 79 -28.31 13.31 13.10
CA ASP A 79 -28.45 14.42 14.03
C ASP A 79 -28.17 15.75 13.32
N ALA A 80 -27.09 15.83 12.52
CA ALA A 80 -26.81 17.00 11.67
C ALA A 80 -27.93 17.28 10.66
N ALA A 81 -28.45 16.24 10.00
CA ALA A 81 -29.59 16.37 9.09
C ALA A 81 -30.85 16.85 9.82
N ARG A 82 -31.06 16.46 11.09
CA ARG A 82 -32.19 16.92 11.90
C ARG A 82 -32.06 18.40 12.25
N GLU A 83 -30.88 18.83 12.68
CA GLU A 83 -30.60 20.24 12.96
C GLU A 83 -30.78 21.12 11.72
N ALA A 84 -30.44 20.60 10.54
CA ALA A 84 -30.62 21.28 9.26
C ALA A 84 -32.04 21.15 8.65
N GLY A 85 -32.96 20.43 9.31
CA GLY A 85 -34.34 20.22 8.81
C GLY A 85 -34.46 19.27 7.61
N LEU A 86 -33.43 18.46 7.32
CA LEU A 86 -33.36 17.51 6.22
C LEU A 86 -33.63 16.05 6.64
N TYR A 87 -33.90 15.81 7.92
CA TYR A 87 -33.95 14.46 8.48
C TYR A 87 -35.03 13.57 7.86
N ASP A 88 -36.25 14.05 7.71
CA ASP A 88 -37.36 13.23 7.21
C ASP A 88 -37.15 12.84 5.75
N ASP A 89 -36.72 13.80 4.91
CA ASP A 89 -36.37 13.55 3.51
C ASP A 89 -35.20 12.58 3.38
N LEU A 90 -34.19 12.70 4.25
CA LEU A 90 -33.05 11.80 4.27
C LEU A 90 -33.45 10.38 4.66
N VAL A 91 -34.23 10.21 5.71
CA VAL A 91 -34.71 8.88 6.14
C VAL A 91 -35.61 8.26 5.08
N ALA A 92 -36.49 9.03 4.44
CA ALA A 92 -37.34 8.54 3.36
C ALA A 92 -36.49 8.08 2.15
N THR A 93 -35.51 8.90 1.75
CA THR A 93 -34.61 8.59 0.63
C THR A 93 -33.80 7.32 0.90
N LEU A 94 -33.13 7.23 2.06
CA LEU A 94 -32.35 6.06 2.44
C LEU A 94 -33.23 4.82 2.67
N GLY A 95 -34.44 5.00 3.17
CA GLY A 95 -35.40 3.92 3.41
C GLY A 95 -35.92 3.25 2.15
N SER A 96 -35.78 3.91 0.99
CA SER A 96 -36.12 3.34 -0.32
C SER A 96 -35.00 2.48 -0.93
N ALA A 97 -33.79 2.53 -0.37
CA ALA A 97 -32.62 1.83 -0.88
C ALA A 97 -32.48 0.40 -0.35
N GLU A 98 -31.72 -0.45 -1.05
CA GLU A 98 -31.17 -1.67 -0.46
C GLU A 98 -30.04 -1.30 0.50
N ILE A 99 -30.31 -1.41 1.81
CA ILE A 99 -29.36 -1.01 2.85
C ILE A 99 -28.45 -2.19 3.22
N LEU A 100 -27.15 -2.03 3.05
CA LEU A 100 -26.13 -2.97 3.54
C LEU A 100 -25.37 -2.32 4.70
N ALA A 101 -25.32 -3.00 5.84
CA ALA A 101 -24.65 -2.49 7.03
C ALA A 101 -23.36 -3.26 7.29
N ARG A 102 -22.30 -2.57 7.72
CA ARG A 102 -21.02 -3.21 8.08
C ARG A 102 -21.13 -4.07 9.33
N GLY A 103 -21.95 -3.71 10.32
CA GLY A 103 -22.02 -4.47 11.56
C GLY A 103 -23.06 -3.98 12.56
N PRO A 104 -23.14 -4.61 13.75
CA PRO A 104 -24.24 -4.44 14.70
C PRO A 104 -24.40 -3.00 15.20
N LYS A 105 -23.32 -2.21 15.22
CA LYS A 105 -23.37 -0.79 15.62
C LYS A 105 -24.11 0.09 14.61
N SER A 106 -23.92 -0.11 13.30
CA SER A 106 -24.67 0.65 12.29
C SER A 106 -26.11 0.14 12.21
N VAL A 107 -26.31 -1.17 12.25
CA VAL A 107 -27.64 -1.82 12.32
C VAL A 107 -28.49 -1.27 13.45
N GLY A 108 -27.93 -1.18 14.67
CA GLY A 108 -28.66 -0.68 15.83
C GLY A 108 -29.13 0.77 15.67
N VAL A 109 -28.39 1.60 14.92
CA VAL A 109 -28.79 2.99 14.63
C VAL A 109 -29.84 3.02 13.52
N LEU A 110 -29.61 2.32 12.41
CA LEU A 110 -30.57 2.23 11.30
C LEU A 110 -31.98 1.87 11.82
N ARG A 111 -32.08 0.78 12.59
CA ARG A 111 -33.35 0.27 13.11
C ARG A 111 -34.03 1.24 14.06
N ARG A 112 -33.28 2.01 14.86
CA ARG A 112 -33.83 3.04 15.75
C ARG A 112 -34.52 4.17 14.97
N HIS A 113 -34.06 4.44 13.76
CA HIS A 113 -34.61 5.48 12.88
C HIS A 113 -35.57 4.92 11.82
N GLY A 114 -36.06 3.69 12.01
CA GLY A 114 -37.03 3.06 11.10
C GLY A 114 -36.44 2.49 9.82
N LEU A 115 -35.11 2.56 9.64
CA LEU A 115 -34.40 1.98 8.50
C LEU A 115 -34.08 0.50 8.78
N ARG A 116 -34.27 -0.37 7.79
CA ARG A 116 -33.93 -1.79 7.90
C ARG A 116 -32.86 -2.17 6.90
N GLU A 117 -31.77 -2.72 7.40
CA GLU A 117 -30.76 -3.34 6.58
C GLU A 117 -31.30 -4.63 5.92
N LEU A 118 -30.93 -4.83 4.67
CA LEU A 118 -31.10 -6.09 3.96
C LEU A 118 -30.13 -7.15 4.48
N TRP A 119 -28.88 -6.73 4.76
CA TRP A 119 -27.82 -7.64 5.14
C TRP A 119 -26.69 -6.93 5.91
N ALA A 120 -26.04 -7.68 6.81
CA ALA A 120 -24.80 -7.30 7.47
C ALA A 120 -23.91 -8.53 7.68
N PRO A 121 -22.57 -8.42 7.55
CA PRO A 121 -21.66 -9.55 7.78
C PRO A 121 -21.47 -9.83 9.28
N GLU A 122 -21.24 -11.09 9.64
CA GLU A 122 -20.84 -11.50 10.99
C GLU A 122 -19.42 -11.02 11.36
N SER A 123 -18.55 -10.85 10.36
CA SER A 123 -17.15 -10.43 10.54
C SER A 123 -16.98 -8.97 10.96
N GLU A 124 -18.02 -8.16 10.77
CA GLU A 124 -17.97 -6.70 10.88
C GLU A 124 -16.97 -5.99 9.94
N CYS A 125 -16.48 -6.70 8.91
CA CYS A 125 -15.55 -6.18 7.90
C CYS A 125 -16.31 -5.52 6.74
N PHE A 126 -15.81 -4.38 6.25
CA PHE A 126 -16.45 -3.68 5.13
C PHE A 126 -16.14 -4.35 3.79
N GLU A 127 -15.02 -5.04 3.69
CA GLU A 127 -14.63 -5.86 2.54
C GLU A 127 -15.69 -6.92 2.24
N ASP A 128 -16.34 -7.48 3.26
CA ASP A 128 -17.42 -8.45 3.09
C ASP A 128 -18.72 -7.82 2.59
N VAL A 129 -18.97 -6.54 2.93
CA VAL A 129 -20.05 -5.74 2.33
C VAL A 129 -19.80 -5.54 0.83
N LEU A 130 -18.58 -5.18 0.46
CA LEU A 130 -18.20 -5.07 -0.95
C LEU A 130 -18.24 -6.44 -1.65
N ALA A 131 -17.84 -7.51 -0.97
CA ALA A 131 -17.92 -8.86 -1.50
C ALA A 131 -19.37 -9.30 -1.75
N HIS A 132 -20.31 -8.89 -0.91
CA HIS A 132 -21.74 -9.16 -1.08
C HIS A 132 -22.34 -8.47 -2.33
N LEU A 133 -21.72 -7.36 -2.77
CA LEU A 133 -22.07 -6.69 -4.03
C LEU A 133 -21.41 -7.34 -5.25
N ARG A 134 -20.42 -8.23 -5.08
CA ARG A 134 -19.75 -8.89 -6.21
C ARG A 134 -20.74 -9.79 -6.95
N GLY A 135 -20.76 -9.67 -8.27
CA GLY A 135 -21.65 -10.42 -9.15
C GLY A 135 -23.00 -9.76 -9.42
N ARG A 136 -23.29 -8.61 -8.79
CA ARG A 136 -24.41 -7.74 -9.18
C ARG A 136 -23.97 -6.79 -10.30
N ASP A 137 -24.89 -6.46 -11.20
CA ASP A 137 -24.69 -5.38 -12.16
C ASP A 137 -24.92 -4.03 -11.48
N LEU A 138 -23.84 -3.28 -11.31
CA LEU A 138 -23.86 -1.96 -10.68
C LEU A 138 -23.88 -0.81 -11.70
N THR A 139 -23.95 -1.12 -13.00
CA THR A 139 -23.91 -0.11 -14.07
C THR A 139 -25.07 0.87 -13.92
N GLY A 140 -24.74 2.15 -13.74
CA GLY A 140 -25.72 3.23 -13.56
C GLY A 140 -26.42 3.26 -12.21
N ARG A 141 -26.13 2.33 -11.28
CA ARG A 141 -26.72 2.31 -9.95
C ARG A 141 -26.18 3.44 -9.09
N ARG A 142 -27.06 4.16 -8.39
CA ARG A 142 -26.70 5.20 -7.43
C ARG A 142 -26.46 4.58 -6.06
N ILE A 143 -25.22 4.65 -5.59
CA ILE A 143 -24.79 4.07 -4.32
C ILE A 143 -24.39 5.19 -3.37
N VAL A 144 -24.99 5.23 -2.18
CA VAL A 144 -24.56 6.12 -1.11
C VAL A 144 -23.68 5.33 -0.16
N VAL A 145 -22.49 5.86 0.13
CA VAL A 145 -21.55 5.28 1.09
C VAL A 145 -21.35 6.24 2.24
N GLN A 146 -21.76 5.81 3.43
CA GLN A 146 -21.41 6.53 4.65
C GLN A 146 -19.92 6.33 4.95
N GLU A 147 -19.11 7.34 4.69
CA GLU A 147 -17.65 7.28 4.81
C GLU A 147 -17.15 7.50 6.24
N HIS A 148 -16.17 6.68 6.62
CA HIS A 148 -15.45 6.67 7.87
C HIS A 148 -13.94 6.72 7.58
N GLY A 149 -13.43 7.93 7.33
CA GLY A 149 -12.02 8.16 6.96
C GLY A 149 -11.61 7.55 5.61
N GLN A 150 -10.31 7.65 5.28
CA GLN A 150 -9.81 7.38 3.92
C GLN A 150 -9.99 5.94 3.38
N SER A 151 -10.17 4.91 4.21
CA SER A 151 -10.31 3.52 3.72
C SER A 151 -11.55 3.30 2.83
N LEU A 152 -12.52 4.20 2.87
CA LEU A 152 -13.76 4.12 2.08
C LEU A 152 -13.68 4.85 0.74
N SER A 153 -12.68 5.73 0.56
CA SER A 153 -12.34 6.31 -0.76
C SER A 153 -11.97 5.23 -1.78
N MET A 154 -11.22 4.21 -1.36
CA MET A 154 -10.87 3.03 -2.18
C MET A 154 -12.10 2.21 -2.55
N ALA A 155 -13.02 2.01 -1.60
CA ALA A 155 -14.26 1.29 -1.85
C ALA A 155 -15.17 2.04 -2.83
N ALA A 156 -15.34 3.35 -2.63
CA ALA A 156 -16.09 4.20 -3.55
C ALA A 156 -15.46 4.18 -4.95
N HIS A 157 -14.13 4.22 -5.04
CA HIS A 157 -13.41 4.08 -6.31
C HIS A 157 -13.65 2.72 -6.98
N ALA A 158 -13.59 1.62 -6.22
CA ALA A 158 -13.86 0.27 -6.74
C ALA A 158 -15.29 0.11 -7.27
N LEU A 159 -16.28 0.67 -6.57
CA LEU A 159 -17.68 0.68 -7.00
C LEU A 159 -17.88 1.53 -8.27
N ARG A 160 -17.23 2.71 -8.36
CA ARG A 160 -17.25 3.54 -9.58
C ARG A 160 -16.64 2.80 -10.77
N ARG A 161 -15.55 2.05 -10.57
CA ARG A 161 -14.93 1.21 -11.62
C ARG A 161 -15.86 0.09 -12.11
N GLN A 162 -16.85 -0.31 -11.33
CA GLN A 162 -17.89 -1.27 -11.71
C GLN A 162 -19.09 -0.60 -12.40
N GLY A 163 -19.01 0.71 -12.70
CA GLY A 163 -20.04 1.46 -13.41
C GLY A 163 -21.08 2.15 -12.51
N ALA A 164 -20.92 2.11 -11.18
CA ALA A 164 -21.83 2.75 -10.25
C ALA A 164 -21.60 4.28 -10.16
N SER A 165 -22.67 5.01 -9.90
CA SER A 165 -22.63 6.42 -9.48
C SER A 165 -22.56 6.48 -7.95
N VAL A 166 -21.39 6.77 -7.39
CA VAL A 166 -21.18 6.72 -5.93
C VAL A 166 -21.14 8.12 -5.31
N VAL A 167 -22.08 8.36 -4.38
CA VAL A 167 -22.09 9.53 -3.48
C VAL A 167 -21.47 9.12 -2.15
N THR A 168 -20.44 9.85 -1.73
CA THR A 168 -19.76 9.58 -0.48
C THR A 168 -20.15 10.62 0.56
N VAL A 169 -20.53 10.18 1.76
CA VAL A 169 -20.95 11.06 2.86
C VAL A 169 -19.90 11.01 3.98
N PRO A 170 -19.00 12.00 4.09
CA PRO A 170 -17.92 11.98 5.05
C PRO A 170 -18.44 12.31 6.45
N ILE A 171 -18.26 11.40 7.42
CA ILE A 171 -18.75 11.65 8.78
C ILE A 171 -17.69 12.27 9.71
N TYR A 172 -16.41 12.10 9.38
CA TYR A 172 -15.37 12.94 9.95
C TYR A 172 -14.19 12.92 8.98
N ARG A 173 -13.52 14.06 8.86
CA ARG A 173 -12.25 14.13 8.13
C ARG A 173 -11.13 13.87 9.13
N VAL A 174 -10.20 13.00 8.75
CA VAL A 174 -8.89 13.03 9.40
C VAL A 174 -8.21 14.27 8.84
N ALA A 175 -8.16 15.35 9.62
CA ALA A 175 -7.53 16.58 9.18
C ALA A 175 -6.05 16.31 8.90
N SER A 176 -5.49 16.99 7.90
CA SER A 176 -4.03 17.08 7.72
C SER A 176 -3.41 17.75 8.94
N ALA A 177 -2.11 17.58 9.16
CA ALA A 177 -1.43 18.31 10.23
C ALA A 177 -1.60 19.82 10.08
N ASP A 178 -1.68 20.52 11.21
CA ASP A 178 -1.98 21.96 11.25
C ASP A 178 -0.89 22.80 10.57
N ASP A 179 0.36 22.34 10.67
CA ASP A 179 1.51 22.87 9.93
C ASP A 179 1.87 21.93 8.78
N PRO A 180 1.69 22.34 7.51
CA PRO A 180 2.03 21.52 6.35
C PRO A 180 3.53 21.58 5.99
N GLU A 181 4.32 22.50 6.54
CA GLU A 181 5.72 22.71 6.14
C GLU A 181 6.60 21.45 6.33
N PRO A 182 6.54 20.74 7.48
CA PRO A 182 7.29 19.49 7.64
C PRO A 182 6.89 18.42 6.61
N MET A 183 5.61 18.37 6.23
CA MET A 183 5.13 17.41 5.25
C MET A 183 5.65 17.75 3.84
N PHE A 184 5.66 19.01 3.46
CA PHE A 184 6.23 19.44 2.18
C PHE A 184 7.73 19.20 2.12
N HIS A 185 8.46 19.43 3.22
CA HIS A 185 9.87 19.08 3.30
C HIS A 185 10.07 17.57 3.09
N LEU A 186 9.33 16.74 3.83
CA LEU A 186 9.40 15.30 3.68
C LEU A 186 9.08 14.84 2.24
N ILE A 187 8.12 15.49 1.56
CA ILE A 187 7.78 15.22 0.17
C ILE A 187 8.97 15.47 -0.75
N ASP A 188 9.67 16.60 -0.59
CA ASP A 188 10.87 16.91 -1.38
C ASP A 188 11.96 15.86 -1.14
N ARG A 189 12.22 15.49 0.13
CA ARG A 189 13.22 14.46 0.47
C ARG A 189 12.89 13.10 -0.16
N ILE A 190 11.61 12.72 -0.20
CA ILE A 190 11.17 11.46 -0.85
C ILE A 190 11.37 11.55 -2.36
N ALA A 191 10.87 12.62 -2.98
CA ALA A 191 10.93 12.81 -4.43
C ALA A 191 12.38 12.89 -4.94
N ASP A 192 13.28 13.48 -4.13
CA ASP A 192 14.71 13.59 -4.41
C ASP A 192 15.52 12.35 -3.99
N ARG A 193 14.84 11.28 -3.50
CA ARG A 193 15.42 9.97 -3.12
C ARG A 193 16.46 10.06 -2.01
N GLU A 194 16.23 10.95 -1.07
CA GLU A 194 17.19 11.22 0.00
C GLU A 194 16.85 10.55 1.33
N LEU A 195 15.81 9.70 1.33
CA LEU A 195 15.41 8.83 2.42
C LEU A 195 15.49 7.38 1.96
N ASP A 196 15.86 6.48 2.86
CA ASP A 196 15.88 5.04 2.59
C ASP A 196 14.50 4.40 2.82
N ALA A 197 13.71 4.96 3.73
CA ALA A 197 12.36 4.48 4.01
C ALA A 197 11.43 5.58 4.50
N VAL A 198 10.13 5.37 4.34
CA VAL A 198 9.08 6.15 4.99
C VAL A 198 8.08 5.21 5.63
N THR A 199 7.70 5.52 6.87
CA THR A 199 6.80 4.68 7.66
C THR A 199 5.38 5.23 7.70
N PHE A 200 4.40 4.34 7.56
CA PHE A 200 2.98 4.66 7.54
C PHE A 200 2.20 3.79 8.53
N THR A 201 1.54 4.43 9.50
CA THR A 201 0.79 3.74 10.55
C THR A 201 -0.71 3.66 10.28
N SER A 202 -1.19 4.26 9.18
CA SER A 202 -2.60 4.23 8.79
C SER A 202 -2.78 4.56 7.32
N ALA A 203 -3.81 4.00 6.66
CA ALA A 203 -4.20 4.39 5.31
C ALA A 203 -4.44 5.91 5.15
N PRO A 204 -5.12 6.60 6.11
CA PRO A 204 -5.22 8.06 6.16
C PRO A 204 -3.91 8.84 5.94
N ALA A 205 -2.80 8.36 6.52
CA ALA A 205 -1.50 9.02 6.37
C ALA A 205 -0.96 8.90 4.94
N VAL A 206 -1.25 7.80 4.25
CA VAL A 206 -0.85 7.58 2.86
C VAL A 206 -1.57 8.57 1.95
N GLY A 207 -2.90 8.66 2.04
CA GLY A 207 -3.64 9.59 1.19
C GLY A 207 -3.33 11.04 1.50
N ALA A 208 -3.06 11.41 2.76
CA ALA A 208 -2.66 12.77 3.12
C ALA A 208 -1.31 13.15 2.48
N LEU A 209 -0.31 12.27 2.53
CA LEU A 209 0.96 12.46 1.82
C LEU A 209 0.74 12.61 0.31
N MET A 210 -0.06 11.73 -0.30
CA MET A 210 -0.29 11.73 -1.75
C MET A 210 -1.10 12.96 -2.22
N GLU A 211 -2.04 13.45 -1.41
CA GLU A 211 -2.80 14.69 -1.66
C GLU A 211 -1.88 15.91 -1.55
N ALA A 212 -1.04 15.97 -0.50
CA ALA A 212 -0.04 17.02 -0.34
C ALA A 212 0.96 17.02 -1.52
N ALA A 213 1.48 15.85 -1.91
CA ALA A 213 2.38 15.72 -3.06
C ALA A 213 1.73 16.13 -4.39
N PHE A 214 0.42 15.85 -4.55
CA PHE A 214 -0.33 16.32 -5.71
C PHE A 214 -0.46 17.85 -5.73
N SER A 215 -0.72 18.47 -4.59
CA SER A 215 -0.90 19.93 -4.49
C SER A 215 0.36 20.72 -4.91
N VAL A 216 1.55 20.13 -4.74
CA VAL A 216 2.85 20.71 -5.13
C VAL A 216 3.41 20.12 -6.43
N GLY A 217 2.65 19.28 -7.13
CA GLY A 217 3.06 18.70 -8.42
C GLY A 217 4.15 17.62 -8.36
N ARG A 218 4.45 17.06 -7.18
CA ARG A 218 5.51 16.04 -6.97
C ARG A 218 4.97 14.61 -6.88
N ARG A 219 3.66 14.37 -7.11
CA ARG A 219 3.03 13.06 -6.91
C ARG A 219 3.70 11.95 -7.72
N ASP A 220 3.98 12.19 -9.00
CA ASP A 220 4.57 11.17 -9.88
C ASP A 220 6.02 10.85 -9.48
N ASP A 221 6.76 11.86 -9.01
CA ASP A 221 8.11 11.67 -8.45
C ASP A 221 8.09 10.79 -7.20
N ILE A 222 7.14 11.02 -6.29
CA ILE A 222 6.96 10.20 -5.09
C ILE A 222 6.60 8.75 -5.45
N ILE A 223 5.71 8.55 -6.42
CA ILE A 223 5.35 7.20 -6.89
C ILE A 223 6.61 6.49 -7.43
N SER A 224 7.37 7.18 -8.27
CA SER A 224 8.63 6.64 -8.83
C SER A 224 9.65 6.30 -7.74
N ALA A 225 9.81 7.19 -6.76
CA ALA A 225 10.72 6.98 -5.64
C ALA A 225 10.32 5.75 -4.81
N PHE A 226 9.04 5.59 -4.46
CA PHE A 226 8.58 4.41 -3.70
C PHE A 226 8.59 3.10 -4.51
N GLN A 227 8.57 3.18 -5.84
CA GLN A 227 8.68 2.01 -6.71
C GLN A 227 10.10 1.43 -6.77
N SER A 228 11.13 2.19 -6.39
CA SER A 228 12.52 1.79 -6.63
C SER A 228 13.47 2.09 -5.46
N ASP A 229 13.59 3.35 -5.07
CA ASP A 229 14.66 3.82 -4.17
C ASP A 229 14.24 3.84 -2.69
N VAL A 230 13.00 4.24 -2.40
CA VAL A 230 12.53 4.52 -1.04
C VAL A 230 11.57 3.42 -0.59
N VAL A 231 11.80 2.83 0.58
CA VAL A 231 10.92 1.78 1.12
C VAL A 231 9.65 2.37 1.74
N ALA A 232 8.48 2.07 1.17
CA ALA A 232 7.21 2.33 1.81
C ALA A 232 6.89 1.24 2.87
N SER A 233 7.15 1.55 4.14
CA SER A 233 6.96 0.63 5.27
C SER A 233 5.64 0.87 5.98
N CYS A 234 4.69 -0.03 5.79
CA CYS A 234 3.36 0.03 6.38
C CYS A 234 3.29 -0.75 7.70
N VAL A 235 2.50 -0.28 8.65
CA VAL A 235 2.29 -1.02 9.91
C VAL A 235 1.50 -2.32 9.69
N GLY A 236 0.71 -2.43 8.63
CA GLY A 236 -0.14 -3.59 8.35
C GLY A 236 -0.83 -3.53 6.98
N PRO A 237 -1.56 -4.61 6.62
CA PRO A 237 -2.09 -4.82 5.27
C PRO A 237 -3.12 -3.77 4.86
N VAL A 238 -3.89 -3.21 5.79
CA VAL A 238 -4.88 -2.15 5.49
C VAL A 238 -4.18 -0.85 5.03
N THR A 239 -3.05 -0.50 5.65
CA THR A 239 -2.25 0.66 5.23
C THR A 239 -1.55 0.38 3.90
N ALA A 240 -1.02 -0.84 3.72
CA ALA A 240 -0.39 -1.28 2.48
C ALA A 240 -1.35 -1.21 1.28
N ALA A 241 -2.60 -1.64 1.46
CA ALA A 241 -3.63 -1.61 0.42
C ALA A 241 -3.91 -0.20 -0.12
N ALA A 242 -3.66 0.85 0.67
CA ALA A 242 -3.81 2.23 0.21
C ALA A 242 -2.85 2.56 -0.96
N PHE A 243 -1.70 1.89 -1.05
CA PHE A 243 -0.72 2.11 -2.11
C PHE A 243 -1.01 1.37 -3.43
N GLU A 244 -1.91 0.39 -3.42
CA GLU A 244 -2.16 -0.50 -4.57
C GLU A 244 -2.54 0.25 -5.84
N MET A 245 -3.33 1.32 -5.73
CA MET A 245 -3.79 2.09 -6.89
C MET A 245 -2.65 2.77 -7.67
N TRP A 246 -1.50 2.99 -7.02
CA TRP A 246 -0.31 3.60 -7.62
C TRP A 246 0.76 2.56 -7.99
N GLY A 247 0.48 1.26 -7.79
CA GLY A 247 1.45 0.20 -8.06
C GLY A 247 2.72 0.33 -7.21
N VAL A 248 2.63 0.95 -6.03
CA VAL A 248 3.77 1.11 -5.12
C VAL A 248 3.93 -0.17 -4.29
N PRO A 249 5.11 -0.83 -4.36
CA PRO A 249 5.40 -1.98 -3.50
C PRO A 249 5.56 -1.52 -2.05
N THR A 250 5.01 -2.28 -1.11
CA THR A 250 5.09 -1.98 0.33
C THR A 250 5.56 -3.20 1.11
N ILE A 251 6.17 -2.94 2.27
CA ILE A 251 6.44 -3.97 3.27
C ILE A 251 5.57 -3.74 4.50
N PHE A 252 5.21 -4.80 5.20
CA PHE A 252 4.59 -4.72 6.52
C PHE A 252 4.87 -5.99 7.34
N PRO A 253 4.88 -5.89 8.68
CA PRO A 253 5.17 -7.04 9.54
C PRO A 253 3.96 -7.99 9.62
N GLU A 254 4.23 -9.26 9.91
CA GLU A 254 3.18 -10.27 10.15
C GLU A 254 2.20 -9.85 11.25
N ARG A 255 2.72 -9.22 12.32
CA ARG A 255 1.92 -8.61 13.38
C ARG A 255 1.93 -7.11 13.24
N SER A 256 0.75 -6.51 13.02
CA SER A 256 0.60 -5.08 12.79
C SER A 256 0.84 -4.23 14.04
N ARG A 257 2.11 -4.07 14.40
CA ARG A 257 2.59 -3.33 15.57
C ARG A 257 3.86 -2.55 15.23
N LEU A 258 4.06 -1.40 15.88
CA LEU A 258 5.24 -0.54 15.69
C LEU A 258 6.56 -1.31 15.82
N ALA A 259 6.74 -2.08 16.89
CA ALA A 259 7.96 -2.87 17.10
C ALA A 259 8.21 -3.90 15.98
N GLY A 260 7.15 -4.50 15.41
CA GLY A 260 7.28 -5.43 14.29
C GLY A 260 7.74 -4.74 13.01
N MET A 261 7.17 -3.58 12.72
CA MET A 261 7.55 -2.74 11.57
C MET A 261 9.01 -2.29 11.67
N VAL A 262 9.43 -1.81 12.84
CA VAL A 262 10.83 -1.41 13.06
C VAL A 262 11.79 -2.60 12.90
N LYS A 263 11.43 -3.77 13.44
CA LYS A 263 12.23 -4.99 13.27
C LYS A 263 12.36 -5.44 11.81
N GLN A 264 11.30 -5.25 11.02
CA GLN A 264 11.34 -5.55 9.59
C GLN A 264 12.33 -4.61 8.86
N LEU A 265 12.34 -3.32 9.20
CA LEU A 265 13.28 -2.35 8.64
C LEU A 265 14.75 -2.69 8.98
N GLU A 266 15.03 -3.20 10.19
CA GLU A 266 16.38 -3.67 10.59
C GLU A 266 16.93 -4.76 9.66
N THR A 267 16.05 -5.50 8.97
CA THR A 267 16.46 -6.56 8.05
C THR A 267 16.43 -6.05 6.61
N GLU A 268 15.36 -5.36 6.23
CA GLU A 268 15.13 -4.96 4.83
C GLU A 268 16.16 -3.93 4.35
N LEU A 269 16.42 -2.88 5.14
CA LEU A 269 17.26 -1.76 4.70
C LEU A 269 18.73 -2.16 4.53
N PRO A 270 19.38 -2.85 5.50
CA PRO A 270 20.73 -3.37 5.29
C PRO A 270 20.82 -4.32 4.09
N THR A 271 19.86 -5.23 3.93
CA THR A 271 19.85 -6.17 2.79
C THR A 271 19.79 -5.44 1.45
N ARG A 272 19.04 -4.34 1.35
CA ARG A 272 18.99 -3.51 0.13
C ARG A 272 20.28 -2.72 -0.10
N ARG A 273 20.83 -2.13 0.96
CA ARG A 273 22.05 -1.29 0.89
C ARG A 273 23.32 -2.09 0.61
N ASP A 274 23.48 -3.21 1.31
CA ASP A 274 24.69 -4.03 1.20
C ASP A 274 24.62 -4.97 -0.02
N GLY A 275 23.42 -5.15 -0.57
CA GLY A 275 23.18 -6.07 -1.68
C GLY A 275 23.22 -7.53 -1.24
N VAL A 276 23.06 -8.43 -2.22
CA VAL A 276 23.21 -9.87 -2.00
C VAL A 276 24.59 -10.30 -2.49
N ASP A 277 25.43 -10.72 -1.57
CA ASP A 277 26.71 -11.35 -1.86
C ASP A 277 26.52 -12.85 -2.09
N VAL A 278 26.82 -13.30 -3.31
CA VAL A 278 26.78 -14.72 -3.67
C VAL A 278 28.15 -15.19 -4.10
N ARG A 279 28.70 -16.13 -3.33
CA ARG A 279 29.90 -16.85 -3.74
C ARG A 279 29.54 -17.91 -4.78
N LEU A 280 29.98 -17.69 -6.01
CA LEU A 280 29.82 -18.65 -7.10
C LEU A 280 30.73 -19.86 -6.88
N ALA A 281 30.33 -21.01 -7.43
CA ALA A 281 31.06 -22.27 -7.28
C ALA A 281 32.48 -22.25 -7.88
N ASP A 282 32.79 -21.26 -8.72
CA ASP A 282 34.14 -21.04 -9.27
C ASP A 282 35.00 -20.06 -8.44
N GLY A 283 34.54 -19.69 -7.24
CA GLY A 283 35.25 -18.86 -6.27
C GLY A 283 35.00 -17.36 -6.39
N ARG A 284 34.35 -16.92 -7.48
CA ARG A 284 34.06 -15.51 -7.75
C ARG A 284 32.90 -15.01 -6.88
N THR A 285 32.94 -13.75 -6.49
CA THR A 285 31.86 -13.09 -5.74
C THR A 285 30.99 -12.30 -6.69
N LEU A 286 29.69 -12.61 -6.69
CA LEU A 286 28.67 -11.82 -7.34
C LEU A 286 27.97 -10.96 -6.29
N ILE A 287 28.09 -9.64 -6.40
CA ILE A 287 27.40 -8.67 -5.54
C ILE A 287 26.26 -8.07 -6.36
N VAL A 288 25.04 -8.18 -5.83
CA VAL A 288 23.83 -7.64 -6.48
C VAL A 288 23.27 -6.54 -5.60
N HIS A 289 23.29 -5.30 -6.08
CA HIS A 289 22.83 -4.13 -5.35
C HIS A 289 21.84 -3.33 -6.21
N GLY A 290 20.55 -3.43 -5.89
CA GLY A 290 19.49 -2.88 -6.75
C GLY A 290 19.61 -3.43 -8.18
N ASP A 291 19.75 -2.53 -9.16
CA ASP A 291 19.98 -2.87 -10.57
C ASP A 291 21.47 -3.03 -10.93
N SER A 292 22.38 -2.74 -9.99
CA SER A 292 23.82 -2.86 -10.19
C SER A 292 24.31 -4.27 -9.88
N LEU A 293 25.09 -4.83 -10.80
CA LEU A 293 25.70 -6.15 -10.65
C LEU A 293 27.22 -6.01 -10.72
N ILE A 294 27.92 -6.58 -9.75
CA ILE A 294 29.38 -6.55 -9.67
C ILE A 294 29.90 -7.98 -9.53
N LEU A 295 30.84 -8.37 -10.38
CA LEU A 295 31.51 -9.68 -10.35
C LEU A 295 33.00 -9.48 -10.07
N ASP A 296 33.47 -9.92 -8.90
CA ASP A 296 34.83 -9.71 -8.40
C ASP A 296 35.30 -8.24 -8.48
N GLY A 297 34.41 -7.31 -8.15
CA GLY A 297 34.69 -5.87 -8.19
C GLY A 297 34.55 -5.24 -9.58
N VAL A 298 34.20 -6.01 -10.62
CA VAL A 298 33.97 -5.51 -11.98
C VAL A 298 32.47 -5.37 -12.23
N PRO A 299 31.96 -4.16 -12.59
CA PRO A 299 30.57 -3.98 -12.97
C PRO A 299 30.17 -4.84 -14.18
N VAL A 300 28.96 -5.39 -14.16
CA VAL A 300 28.40 -6.23 -15.22
C VAL A 300 27.03 -5.69 -15.63
N ASP A 301 26.91 -5.22 -16.86
CA ASP A 301 25.63 -4.76 -17.39
C ASP A 301 24.78 -5.93 -17.90
N LEU A 302 23.52 -6.00 -17.45
CA LEU A 302 22.54 -6.96 -17.92
C LEU A 302 21.34 -6.26 -18.55
N SER A 303 20.96 -6.71 -19.76
CA SER A 303 19.64 -6.36 -20.31
C SER A 303 18.50 -6.94 -19.43
N PRO A 304 17.26 -6.41 -19.52
CA PRO A 304 16.18 -6.75 -18.60
C PRO A 304 15.90 -8.25 -18.43
N ALA A 305 15.89 -9.03 -19.52
CA ALA A 305 15.57 -10.46 -19.43
C ALA A 305 16.62 -11.31 -18.68
N PRO A 306 17.93 -11.22 -18.99
CA PRO A 306 18.99 -11.79 -18.16
C PRO A 306 18.95 -11.35 -16.69
N ALA A 307 18.64 -10.08 -16.43
CA ALA A 307 18.52 -9.56 -15.06
C ALA A 307 17.35 -10.24 -14.31
N SER A 308 16.16 -10.34 -14.92
CA SER A 308 15.02 -11.05 -14.33
C SER A 308 15.32 -12.53 -14.04
N VAL A 309 16.05 -13.21 -14.94
CA VAL A 309 16.49 -14.59 -14.70
C VAL A 309 17.45 -14.66 -13.51
N LEU A 310 18.41 -13.74 -13.41
CA LEU A 310 19.34 -13.69 -12.29
C LEU A 310 18.59 -13.46 -10.97
N MET A 311 17.70 -12.46 -10.91
CA MET A 311 16.91 -12.16 -9.72
C MET A 311 16.07 -13.37 -9.27
N ALA A 312 15.44 -14.07 -10.21
CA ALA A 312 14.67 -15.29 -9.91
C ALA A 312 15.55 -16.42 -9.33
N LEU A 313 16.80 -16.53 -9.77
CA LEU A 313 17.77 -17.50 -9.23
C LEU A 313 18.34 -17.09 -7.86
N LEU A 314 18.40 -15.78 -7.58
CA LEU A 314 18.91 -15.22 -6.31
C LEU A 314 17.91 -15.32 -5.16
N VAL A 315 16.62 -15.52 -5.43
CA VAL A 315 15.61 -15.75 -4.37
C VAL A 315 15.99 -16.94 -3.48
N ASN A 316 16.52 -18.01 -4.07
CA ASN A 316 17.05 -19.18 -3.34
C ASN A 316 18.32 -19.69 -4.06
N PRO A 317 19.50 -19.10 -3.79
CA PRO A 317 20.72 -19.45 -4.49
C PRO A 317 21.05 -20.93 -4.35
N GLY A 318 21.46 -21.57 -5.44
CA GLY A 318 21.76 -23.01 -5.46
C GLY A 318 20.56 -23.94 -5.75
N PHE A 319 19.33 -23.47 -5.55
CA PHE A 319 18.11 -24.24 -5.84
C PHE A 319 17.73 -24.21 -7.32
N VAL A 320 17.01 -25.25 -7.77
CA VAL A 320 16.56 -25.38 -9.16
C VAL A 320 15.27 -24.61 -9.36
N VAL A 321 15.31 -23.60 -10.23
CA VAL A 321 14.14 -22.85 -10.69
C VAL A 321 13.67 -23.42 -12.03
N SER A 322 12.38 -23.73 -12.12
CA SER A 322 11.80 -24.32 -13.33
C SER A 322 11.76 -23.35 -14.51
N ARG A 323 11.80 -23.88 -15.75
CA ARG A 323 11.65 -23.05 -16.97
C ARG A 323 10.36 -22.22 -16.94
N ARG A 324 9.25 -22.82 -16.49
CA ARG A 324 7.96 -22.16 -16.34
C ARG A 324 8.00 -20.98 -15.37
N ALA A 325 8.68 -21.15 -14.23
CA ALA A 325 8.83 -20.09 -13.25
C ALA A 325 9.72 -18.94 -13.79
N LEU A 326 10.82 -19.27 -14.48
CA LEU A 326 11.66 -18.27 -15.12
C LEU A 326 10.92 -17.52 -16.23
N LEU A 327 10.11 -18.22 -17.03
CA LEU A 327 9.28 -17.61 -18.08
C LEU A 327 8.29 -16.60 -17.48
N ALA A 328 7.66 -16.94 -16.35
CA ALA A 328 6.75 -16.05 -15.64
C ALA A 328 7.43 -14.81 -15.05
N ALA A 329 8.75 -14.86 -14.83
CA ALA A 329 9.54 -13.75 -14.31
C ALA A 329 10.08 -12.82 -15.41
N LEU A 330 10.01 -13.20 -16.69
CA LEU A 330 10.51 -12.37 -17.79
C LEU A 330 9.62 -11.12 -18.02
N PRO A 331 10.19 -9.97 -18.42
CA PRO A 331 9.42 -8.77 -18.75
C PRO A 331 8.41 -9.00 -19.88
N SER A 332 7.24 -8.39 -19.79
CA SER A 332 6.19 -8.45 -20.83
C SER A 332 6.70 -7.85 -22.14
N GLY A 333 6.51 -8.58 -23.27
CA GLY A 333 6.95 -8.15 -24.61
C GLY A 333 8.10 -8.96 -25.23
N GLN A 334 8.74 -9.86 -24.47
CA GLN A 334 9.59 -10.91 -25.05
C GLN A 334 8.73 -12.14 -25.38
N ALA A 335 9.00 -12.80 -26.51
CA ALA A 335 8.22 -13.95 -26.97
C ALA A 335 8.06 -14.98 -25.82
N GLY A 336 6.82 -15.17 -25.34
CA GLY A 336 6.47 -16.01 -24.18
C GLY A 336 6.67 -17.51 -24.40
N SER A 337 7.87 -17.90 -24.80
CA SER A 337 8.26 -19.25 -25.17
C SER A 337 9.45 -19.71 -24.34
N GLU A 338 9.61 -21.03 -24.19
CA GLU A 338 10.79 -21.59 -23.51
C GLU A 338 12.11 -21.13 -24.15
N HIS A 339 12.10 -20.84 -25.45
CA HIS A 339 13.25 -20.30 -26.16
C HIS A 339 13.70 -18.93 -25.62
N ALA A 340 12.79 -18.07 -25.15
CA ALA A 340 13.16 -16.79 -24.56
C ALA A 340 13.92 -16.97 -23.24
N VAL A 341 13.54 -17.95 -22.42
CA VAL A 341 14.27 -18.32 -21.20
C VAL A 341 15.67 -18.83 -21.55
N GLU A 342 15.79 -19.67 -22.57
CA GLU A 342 17.09 -20.18 -23.03
C GLU A 342 18.02 -19.05 -23.50
N MET A 343 17.49 -18.10 -24.28
CA MET A 343 18.26 -16.93 -24.73
C MET A 343 18.63 -15.98 -23.59
N ALA A 344 17.74 -15.77 -22.62
CA ALA A 344 18.03 -14.99 -21.42
C ALA A 344 19.13 -15.65 -20.57
N VAL A 345 19.06 -16.96 -20.36
CA VAL A 345 20.09 -17.73 -19.65
C VAL A 345 21.42 -17.72 -20.40
N ALA A 346 21.41 -17.86 -21.73
CA ALA A 346 22.63 -17.83 -22.54
C ALA A 346 23.35 -16.46 -22.42
N ARG A 347 22.59 -15.37 -22.48
CA ARG A 347 23.12 -14.01 -22.27
C ARG A 347 23.60 -13.78 -20.85
N LEU A 348 22.88 -14.27 -19.85
CA LEU A 348 23.33 -14.22 -18.45
C LEU A 348 24.67 -14.94 -18.28
N ARG A 349 24.81 -16.17 -18.81
CA ARG A 349 26.07 -16.93 -18.81
C ARG A 349 27.21 -16.21 -19.53
N ALA A 350 26.93 -15.49 -20.61
CA ALA A 350 27.94 -14.70 -21.30
C ALA A 350 28.47 -13.57 -20.41
N ALA A 351 27.59 -12.97 -19.60
CA ALA A 351 27.93 -11.87 -18.71
C ALA A 351 28.64 -12.31 -17.42
N ILE A 352 28.13 -13.34 -16.73
CA ILE A 352 28.66 -13.76 -15.41
C ILE A 352 29.49 -15.06 -15.44
N GLY A 353 29.66 -15.66 -16.62
CA GLY A 353 30.42 -16.88 -16.85
C GLY A 353 29.55 -18.12 -17.02
N THR A 354 29.96 -19.00 -17.93
CA THR A 354 29.17 -20.16 -18.37
C THR A 354 28.89 -21.19 -17.28
N LYS A 355 29.75 -21.26 -16.26
CA LYS A 355 29.63 -22.16 -15.12
C LYS A 355 28.77 -21.60 -13.97
N ALA A 356 28.50 -20.29 -13.97
CA ALA A 356 27.74 -19.63 -12.91
C ALA A 356 26.26 -20.06 -12.88
N VAL A 357 25.69 -20.41 -14.04
CA VAL A 357 24.31 -20.91 -14.15
C VAL A 357 24.32 -22.32 -14.73
N LEU A 358 23.82 -23.30 -13.98
CA LEU A 358 23.80 -24.71 -14.39
C LEU A 358 22.43 -25.09 -14.93
N THR A 359 22.42 -25.85 -16.02
CA THR A 359 21.21 -26.48 -16.52
C THR A 359 20.98 -27.79 -15.78
N VAL A 360 19.81 -27.95 -15.18
CA VAL A 360 19.36 -29.22 -14.62
C VAL A 360 18.40 -29.85 -15.61
N VAL A 361 18.86 -30.93 -16.25
CA VAL A 361 18.16 -31.62 -17.35
C VAL A 361 16.70 -31.90 -16.96
N LYS A 362 15.77 -31.50 -17.85
CA LYS A 362 14.31 -31.60 -17.67
C LYS A 362 13.69 -30.86 -16.48
N ARG A 363 14.48 -30.20 -15.62
CA ARG A 363 13.97 -29.51 -14.42
C ARG A 363 14.05 -27.99 -14.53
N GLY A 364 15.14 -27.43 -15.05
CA GLY A 364 15.30 -25.98 -15.18
C GLY A 364 16.75 -25.54 -15.01
N TYR A 365 16.96 -24.44 -14.28
CA TYR A 365 18.27 -23.83 -14.08
C TYR A 365 18.51 -23.52 -12.61
N ARG A 366 19.78 -23.48 -12.20
CA ARG A 366 20.18 -23.05 -10.84
C ARG A 366 21.45 -22.21 -10.91
N LEU A 367 21.62 -21.30 -9.96
CA LEU A 367 22.90 -20.64 -9.75
C LEU A 367 23.88 -21.64 -9.12
N ALA A 368 25.10 -21.71 -9.63
CA ALA A 368 26.15 -22.52 -9.06
C ALA A 368 26.79 -21.75 -7.91
N VAL A 369 26.41 -22.08 -6.69
CA VAL A 369 26.94 -21.44 -5.47
C VAL A 369 27.67 -22.46 -4.61
N THR A 370 28.69 -22.03 -3.88
CA THR A 370 29.27 -22.82 -2.79
C THR A 370 28.31 -22.79 -1.61
N VAL A 371 27.96 -23.96 -1.10
CA VAL A 371 27.25 -24.08 0.19
C VAL A 371 28.33 -24.05 1.27
N GLU A 372 28.33 -23.04 2.14
CA GLU A 372 29.07 -23.16 3.40
C GLU A 372 28.45 -24.33 4.18
N ALA A 373 29.30 -25.30 4.55
CA ALA A 373 28.92 -26.55 5.20
C ALA A 373 28.48 -26.35 6.65
#